data_AF-A0A7J6WEI8-F1
#
_entry.id   AF-A0A7J6WEI8-F1
#
_cell.length_a   1.000
_cell.length_b   1.000
_cell.length_c   1.000
_cell.angle_alpha   90.00
_cell.angle_beta   90.00
_cell.angle_gamma   90.00
#
_symmetry.space_group_name_H-M   'P 1'
#
loop_
_entity.id
_entity.type
_entity.pdbx_description
1 polymer ?
#
loop_
_entity_poly.entity_id
_entity_poly.type
_entity_poly.pdbx_seq_one_letter_code
_entity_poly.pdbx_strand_id
1 'polypeptide(L)'
;MDSQPSKNRGPSFTNEEDYAISQAWIEISEDPIVGTDQLKSTYSDRVFARYHELMGCPPNTTRNAKTISTRWGYIQQNMNKFSGILTNLEAKYVSGKSLGDK
;
A
#
# COMPACT_ATOMS: atom_id res chain seq x y z
N MET A 1 31.63 3.93 28.29
CA MET A 1 30.54 3.12 27.71
C MET A 1 29.59 4.08 27.03
N ASP A 2 29.87 4.37 25.76
CA ASP A 2 29.07 5.33 25.00
C ASP A 2 27.70 4.72 24.72
N SER A 3 26.67 5.32 25.31
CA SER A 3 25.28 4.95 25.09
C SER A 3 24.91 5.35 23.66
N GLN A 4 24.62 4.37 22.79
CA GLN A 4 24.09 4.67 21.47
C GLN A 4 22.78 5.46 21.60
N PRO A 5 22.57 6.53 20.80
CA PRO A 5 21.31 7.25 20.81
C PRO A 5 20.19 6.31 20.30
N SER A 6 19.12 6.20 21.08
CA SER A 6 17.92 5.47 20.65
C SER A 6 17.40 6.12 19.36
N LYS A 7 17.25 5.32 18.30
CA LYS A 7 16.57 5.75 17.08
C LYS A 7 15.13 6.08 17.45
N ASN A 8 14.83 7.36 17.64
CA ASN A 8 13.46 7.85 17.80
C ASN A 8 12.65 7.41 16.57
N ARG A 9 11.77 6.42 16.77
CA ARG A 9 10.84 5.98 15.74
C ARG A 9 9.76 7.06 15.62
N GLY A 10 9.44 7.46 14.39
CA GLY A 10 8.30 8.33 14.14
C GLY A 10 6.99 7.68 14.63
N PRO A 11 5.90 8.46 14.74
CA PRO A 11 4.59 7.93 15.16
C PRO A 11 4.16 6.76 14.27
N SER A 12 3.44 5.80 14.84
CA SER A 12 2.86 4.68 14.07
C SER A 12 1.84 5.18 13.04
N PHE A 13 1.64 4.41 11.97
CA PHE A 13 0.59 4.71 10.98
C PHE A 13 -0.80 4.36 11.54
N THR A 14 -1.80 5.21 11.31
CA THR A 14 -3.20 4.93 11.66
C THR A 14 -3.94 4.20 10.54
N ASN A 15 -5.14 3.69 10.84
CA ASN A 15 -5.98 3.03 9.84
C ASN A 15 -6.46 4.02 8.78
N GLU A 16 -6.73 5.27 9.18
CA GLU A 16 -7.10 6.36 8.26
C GLU A 16 -5.95 6.69 7.32
N GLU A 17 -4.71 6.76 7.84
CA GLU A 17 -3.52 6.92 6.99
C GLU A 17 -3.38 5.75 6.00
N ASP A 18 -3.55 4.51 6.44
CA ASP A 18 -3.47 3.33 5.56
C ASP A 18 -4.56 3.32 4.48
N TYR A 19 -5.78 3.75 4.82
CA TYR A 19 -6.88 3.89 3.88
C TYR A 19 -6.56 4.95 2.82
N ALA A 20 -6.13 6.16 3.25
CA ALA A 20 -5.78 7.24 2.35
C ALA A 20 -4.61 6.86 1.43
N ILE A 21 -3.60 6.15 1.95
CA ILE A 21 -2.51 5.59 1.14
C ILE A 21 -3.09 4.65 0.10
N SER A 22 -3.89 3.66 0.51
CA SER A 22 -4.44 2.65 -0.40
C SER A 22 -5.29 3.28 -1.52
N GLN A 23 -6.15 4.24 -1.17
CA GLN A 23 -6.97 4.96 -2.14
C GLN A 23 -6.11 5.77 -3.12
N ALA A 24 -5.11 6.51 -2.62
CA ALA A 24 -4.19 7.26 -3.48
C ALA A 24 -3.44 6.35 -4.47
N TRP A 25 -3.01 5.17 -4.05
CA TRP A 25 -2.36 4.20 -4.93
C TRP A 25 -3.31 3.68 -6.02
N ILE A 26 -4.57 3.39 -5.70
CA ILE A 26 -5.56 2.94 -6.67
C ILE A 26 -5.80 4.04 -7.71
N GLU A 27 -6.13 5.26 -7.27
CA GLU A 27 -6.39 6.41 -8.15
C GLU A 27 -5.22 6.67 -9.11
N ILE A 28 -3.99 6.63 -8.61
CA ILE A 28 -2.80 6.83 -9.45
C ILE A 28 -2.52 5.62 -10.35
N SER A 29 -2.79 4.39 -9.91
CA SER A 29 -2.60 3.20 -10.76
C SER A 29 -3.58 3.13 -11.93
N GLU A 30 -4.74 3.76 -11.79
CA GLU A 30 -5.80 3.81 -12.81
C GLU A 30 -5.71 5.06 -13.71
N ASP A 31 -4.84 6.02 -13.38
CA ASP A 31 -4.64 7.24 -14.18
C ASP A 31 -4.01 6.88 -15.55
N PRO A 32 -4.73 7.10 -16.68
CA PRO A 32 -4.24 6.77 -18.03
C PRO A 32 -3.00 7.58 -18.44
N ILE A 33 -2.69 8.68 -17.74
CA ILE A 33 -1.49 9.50 -17.95
C ILE A 33 -0.23 8.82 -17.38
N VAL A 34 -0.37 7.71 -16.63
CA VAL A 34 0.75 6.87 -16.15
C VAL A 34 1.36 6.01 -17.28
N GLY A 35 0.91 6.23 -18.52
CA GLY A 35 1.50 5.70 -19.74
C GLY A 35 2.99 6.01 -19.90
N THR A 36 3.79 4.99 -19.60
CA THR A 36 5.01 4.55 -20.31
C THR A 36 6.38 5.16 -19.96
N ASP A 37 6.53 6.22 -19.15
CA ASP A 37 7.91 6.64 -18.79
C ASP A 37 8.08 7.52 -17.53
N GLN A 38 7.35 7.22 -16.45
CA GLN A 38 7.55 7.95 -15.19
C GLN A 38 8.61 7.27 -14.30
N LEU A 39 9.65 8.02 -13.94
CA LEU A 39 10.61 7.62 -12.91
C LEU A 39 9.84 7.23 -11.63
N LYS A 40 10.29 6.19 -10.94
CA LYS A 40 9.68 5.67 -9.70
C LYS A 40 9.50 6.75 -8.61
N SER A 41 10.35 7.79 -8.65
CA SER A 41 10.20 9.00 -7.83
C SER A 41 8.92 9.75 -8.15
N THR A 42 8.65 10.04 -9.42
CA THR A 42 7.43 10.73 -9.88
C THR A 42 6.15 10.00 -9.47
N TYR A 43 6.14 8.67 -9.55
CA TYR A 43 5.00 7.89 -9.10
C TYR A 43 4.78 8.01 -7.58
N SER A 44 5.84 7.86 -6.79
CA SER A 44 5.76 7.99 -5.32
C SER A 44 5.34 9.39 -4.89
N ASP A 45 5.80 10.41 -5.61
CA ASP A 45 5.47 11.81 -5.35
C ASP A 45 4.00 12.11 -5.68
N ARG A 46 3.47 11.53 -6.78
CA ARG A 46 2.04 11.62 -7.15
C ARG A 46 1.15 11.00 -6.08
N VAL A 47 1.48 9.78 -5.62
CA VAL A 47 0.77 9.14 -4.51
C VAL A 47 0.84 9.99 -3.25
N PHE A 48 2.01 10.52 -2.91
CA PHE A 48 2.18 11.37 -1.73
C PHE A 48 1.30 12.63 -1.81
N ALA A 49 1.24 13.27 -2.98
CA ALA A 49 0.36 14.42 -3.21
C ALA A 49 -1.12 14.06 -3.03
N ARG A 50 -1.59 12.96 -3.64
CA ARG A 50 -2.98 12.49 -3.49
C ARG A 50 -3.31 12.11 -2.04
N TYR A 51 -2.42 11.42 -1.34
CA TYR A 51 -2.56 11.12 0.07
C TYR A 51 -2.77 12.40 0.90
N HIS A 52 -1.98 13.42 0.61
CA HIS A 52 -2.03 14.69 1.33
C HIS A 52 -3.38 15.39 1.13
N GLU A 53 -3.91 15.40 -0.09
CA GLU A 53 -5.25 15.89 -0.42
C GLU A 53 -6.35 15.11 0.34
N LEU A 54 -6.26 13.77 0.37
CA LEU A 54 -7.25 12.92 1.04
C LEU A 54 -7.28 13.12 2.56
N MET A 55 -6.12 13.37 3.16
CA MET A 55 -6.02 13.59 4.61
C MET A 55 -6.48 14.98 5.05
N GLY A 56 -6.65 15.94 4.13
CA GLY A 56 -7.07 17.30 4.44
C GLY A 56 -6.12 18.05 5.41
N CYS A 57 -4.88 17.59 5.54
CA CYS A 57 -3.92 18.12 6.50
C CYS A 57 -3.03 19.19 5.85
N PRO A 58 -2.50 20.18 6.61
CA PRO A 58 -1.43 21.05 6.10
C PRO A 58 -0.14 20.25 5.78
N PRO A 59 0.78 20.77 4.94
CA PRO A 59 2.05 20.11 4.56
C PRO A 59 2.99 19.71 5.71
N ASN A 60 2.66 20.02 6.96
CA ASN A 60 3.47 19.72 8.15
C ASN A 60 3.10 18.38 8.81
N THR A 61 2.65 17.40 8.04
CA THR A 61 2.54 16.02 8.50
C THR A 61 3.95 15.43 8.61
N THR A 62 4.28 14.73 9.69
CA THR A 62 5.56 14.03 9.93
C THR A 62 5.93 12.99 8.83
N ARG A 63 5.05 12.77 7.86
CA ARG A 63 5.21 11.81 6.76
C ARG A 63 5.81 12.48 5.53
N ASN A 64 6.70 11.77 4.85
CA ASN A 64 7.23 12.14 3.54
C ASN A 64 6.97 10.99 2.56
N ALA A 65 7.17 11.25 1.26
CA ALA A 65 6.94 10.27 0.21
C ALA A 65 7.63 8.92 0.48
N LYS A 66 8.86 8.93 1.00
CA LYS A 66 9.61 7.69 1.33
C LYS A 66 8.93 6.87 2.41
N THR A 67 8.46 7.49 3.49
CA THR A 67 7.77 6.78 4.57
C THR A 67 6.43 6.23 4.06
N ILE A 68 5.72 6.96 3.21
CA ILE A 68 4.48 6.49 2.58
C ILE A 68 4.72 5.31 1.66
N SER A 69 5.71 5.38 0.75
CA SER A 69 6.03 4.26 -0.15
C SER A 69 6.48 3.02 0.63
N THR A 70 7.19 3.21 1.75
CA THR A 70 7.56 2.11 2.65
C THR A 70 6.30 1.48 3.27
N ARG A 71 5.36 2.30 3.77
CA ARG A 71 4.11 1.81 4.35
C ARG A 71 3.26 1.07 3.32
N TRP A 72 3.15 1.59 2.11
CA TRP A 72 2.48 0.91 1.00
C TRP A 72 3.08 -0.47 0.72
N GLY A 73 4.41 -0.58 0.69
CA GLY A 73 5.07 -1.88 0.51
C GLY A 73 4.66 -2.91 1.57
N TYR A 74 4.40 -2.48 2.80
CA TYR A 74 3.84 -3.35 3.85
C TYR A 74 2.37 -3.70 3.60
N ILE A 75 1.53 -2.72 3.23
CA ILE A 75 0.11 -2.95 2.91
C ILE A 75 -0.01 -3.95 1.75
N GLN A 76 0.70 -3.71 0.65
CA GLN A 76 0.69 -4.56 -0.54
C GLN A 76 1.13 -6.00 -0.23
N GLN A 77 2.14 -6.20 0.61
CA GLN A 77 2.54 -7.54 1.04
C GLN A 77 1.44 -8.28 1.79
N ASN A 78 0.70 -7.58 2.67
CA ASN A 78 -0.42 -8.18 3.38
C ASN A 78 -1.60 -8.50 2.44
N MET A 79 -1.91 -7.59 1.51
CA MET A 79 -2.93 -7.83 0.48
C MET A 79 -2.59 -9.03 -0.41
N ASN A 80 -1.33 -9.15 -0.85
CA ASN A 80 -0.88 -10.28 -1.67
C ASN A 80 -0.99 -11.61 -0.92
N LYS A 81 -0.66 -11.65 0.38
CA LYS A 81 -0.85 -12.84 1.22
C LYS A 81 -2.32 -13.22 1.32
N PHE A 82 -3.20 -12.25 1.57
CA PHE A 82 -4.65 -12.48 1.60
C PHE A 82 -5.16 -13.03 0.27
N SER A 83 -4.80 -12.39 -0.85
CA SER A 83 -5.17 -12.84 -2.20
C SER A 83 -4.71 -14.28 -2.48
N GLY A 84 -3.49 -14.63 -2.06
CA GLY A 84 -2.97 -16.00 -2.20
C GLY A 84 -3.74 -17.02 -1.36
N ILE A 85 -4.16 -16.66 -0.15
CA ILE A 85 -5.01 -17.52 0.68
C ILE A 85 -6.38 -17.72 0.02
N LEU A 86 -7.01 -16.63 -0.45
CA LEU A 86 -8.31 -16.68 -1.11
C LEU A 86 -8.27 -17.57 -2.36
N THR A 87 -7.27 -17.37 -3.23
CA THR A 87 -7.05 -18.18 -4.43
C THR A 87 -6.92 -19.68 -4.10
N ASN A 88 -6.18 -20.01 -3.04
CA ASN A 88 -6.02 -21.40 -2.60
C ASN A 88 -7.33 -22.01 -2.06
N LEU A 89 -8.16 -21.22 -1.37
CA LEU A 89 -9.47 -21.67 -0.89
C LEU A 89 -10.42 -21.95 -2.05
N GLU A 90 -10.47 -21.04 -3.03
CA GLU A 90 -11.28 -21.19 -4.24
C GLU A 90 -10.84 -22.42 -5.05
N ALA A 91 -9.54 -22.61 -5.26
CA ALA A 91 -9.00 -23.77 -5.96
C ALA A 91 -9.37 -25.10 -5.27
N LYS A 92 -9.32 -25.15 -3.94
CA LYS A 92 -9.75 -26.32 -3.15
C LYS A 92 -11.24 -26.58 -3.30
N TYR A 93 -12.07 -25.53 -3.24
CA TYR A 93 -13.52 -25.64 -3.45
C TYR A 93 -13.85 -26.17 -4.85
N VAL A 94 -13.10 -25.76 -5.88
CA VAL A 94 -13.25 -26.27 -7.25
C VAL A 94 -12.81 -27.72 -7.37
N SER A 95 -11.70 -28.13 -6.72
CA SER A 95 -11.26 -29.55 -6.75
C SER A 95 -12.26 -30.52 -6.09
N GLY A 96 -13.07 -30.03 -5.15
CA GLY A 96 -14.14 -30.79 -4.49
C GLY A 96 -15.40 -30.98 -5.33
N LYS A 97 -15.55 -30.29 -6.48
CA LYS A 97 -16.70 -30.43 -7.39
C LYS A 97 -16.48 -31.41 -8.55
N SER A 98 -15.37 -32.17 -8.56
CA SER A 98 -15.13 -33.20 -9.59
C SER A 98 -15.67 -34.61 -9.24
N LEU A 99 -16.28 -34.82 -8.07
CA LEU A 99 -17.02 -36.06 -7.80
C LEU A 99 -18.46 -35.95 -8.29
N GLY A 100 -18.69 -36.22 -9.57
CA GLY A 100 -20.06 -36.30 -10.05
C GLY A 100 -20.30 -36.41 -11.55
N ASP A 101 -19.32 -36.82 -12.37
CA ASP A 101 -19.65 -37.32 -13.71
C ASP A 101 -20.06 -38.79 -13.58
N LYS A 102 -21.36 -39.03 -13.75
CA LYS A 102 -21.99 -40.36 -13.92
C LYS A 102 -21.69 -40.92 -15.31
#